data_AF-A0A5C6D5V9-F1
#
_entry.id   AF-A0A5C6D5V9-F1
#
_cell.length_a   1.000
_cell.length_b   1.000
_cell.length_c   1.000
_cell.angle_alpha   90.00
_cell.angle_beta   90.00
_cell.angle_gamma   90.00
#
_symmetry.space_group_name_H-M   'P 1'
#
loop_
_entity.id
_entity.type
_entity.pdbx_description
1 polymer ?
#
loop_
_entity_poly.entity_id
_entity_poly.type
_entity_poly.pdbx_seq_one_letter_code
_entity_poly.pdbx_strand_id
1 'polypeptide(L)'
;MLIEPIYAPDGAIIFCLSRCHRFVPCWKTQVATLYRCNADGTGIRMLSNNAEQENTPWMLPDGRVLYMRWEYVDRNQLLYHHLWTINPDGTSVMVYFGNQYPGYVMIDAKPIPNTNKIVASFSPGHGIPEHMGFVTIVDPNGGPDDMQMTRRISSKSYRDPYPLSEDLFLVANTKGIHFLNGQGETESIFEPKQTDARWQCHEPRPLRARVREANTASHYEPASATGRLFLADVYQGRNMEGIQRGEIEKLLILEQLPKPANFSGGSEPLTIGGTFTLHRVLGTVPADDAPIDSYATDQAYWETSQFSRLPK
;
A
#
# COMPACT_ATOMS: atom_id res chain seq x y z
N MET A 1 8.60 5.69 15.59
CA MET A 1 7.22 5.87 16.06
C MET A 1 6.38 4.72 15.54
N LEU A 2 5.52 4.14 16.38
CA LEU A 2 4.45 3.23 15.95
C LEU A 2 3.21 4.06 15.67
N ILE A 3 2.56 3.84 14.54
CA ILE A 3 1.35 4.57 14.14
C ILE A 3 0.32 3.61 13.54
N GLU A 4 -0.96 4.02 13.64
CA GLU A 4 -2.08 3.42 12.90
C GLU A 4 -2.26 1.90 13.09
N PRO A 5 -2.36 1.39 14.35
CA PRO A 5 -2.52 -0.04 14.58
C PRO A 5 -3.91 -0.56 14.22
N ILE A 6 -3.95 -1.79 13.72
CA ILE A 6 -5.16 -2.59 13.48
C ILE A 6 -4.99 -4.01 14.02
N TYR A 7 -6.11 -4.68 14.27
CA TYR A 7 -6.12 -6.10 14.62
C TYR A 7 -6.23 -6.96 13.36
N ALA A 8 -5.44 -8.02 13.31
CA ALA A 8 -5.55 -9.12 12.37
C ALA A 8 -6.55 -10.18 12.88
N PRO A 9 -7.13 -11.03 12.00
CA PRO A 9 -8.16 -12.00 12.38
C PRO A 9 -7.65 -13.10 13.33
N ASP A 10 -6.35 -13.38 13.32
CA ASP A 10 -5.69 -14.30 14.26
C ASP A 10 -5.34 -13.67 15.62
N GLY A 11 -5.71 -12.40 15.84
CA GLY A 11 -5.45 -11.67 17.08
C GLY A 11 -4.11 -10.94 17.12
N ALA A 12 -3.27 -11.05 16.08
CA ALA A 12 -2.08 -10.22 15.95
C ALA A 12 -2.42 -8.74 15.76
N ILE A 13 -1.42 -7.87 15.94
CA ILE A 13 -1.54 -6.44 15.70
C ILE A 13 -0.65 -6.09 14.50
N ILE A 14 -1.21 -5.39 13.53
CA ILE A 14 -0.50 -4.84 12.36
C ILE A 14 -0.47 -3.32 12.49
N PHE A 15 0.66 -2.69 12.17
CA PHE A 15 0.88 -1.26 12.38
C PHE A 15 2.01 -0.75 11.50
N CYS A 16 2.10 0.58 11.32
CA CYS A 16 3.26 1.19 10.68
C CYS A 16 4.33 1.55 11.71
N LEU A 17 5.61 1.29 11.42
CA LEU A 17 6.72 1.56 12.34
C LEU A 17 7.89 2.25 11.63
N SER A 18 8.33 3.40 12.16
CA SER A 18 9.45 4.16 11.59
C SER A 18 10.86 3.70 12.01
N ARG A 19 10.97 2.53 12.65
CA ARG A 19 12.25 1.92 13.07
C ARG A 19 12.84 1.00 11.99
N CYS A 20 12.42 1.16 10.73
CA CYS A 20 12.97 0.43 9.59
C CYS A 20 14.33 0.98 9.09
N HIS A 21 14.83 2.06 9.72
CA HIS A 21 16.08 2.76 9.35
C HIS A 21 16.04 3.25 7.90
N ARG A 22 14.94 3.92 7.55
CA ARG A 22 14.69 4.47 6.21
C ARG A 22 14.28 5.93 6.31
N PHE A 23 14.68 6.72 5.33
CA PHE A 23 14.25 8.10 5.13
C PHE A 23 13.58 8.23 3.77
N VAL A 24 12.60 9.12 3.67
CA VAL A 24 11.98 9.51 2.40
C VAL A 24 13.09 9.95 1.46
N PRO A 25 13.28 9.33 0.30
CA PRO A 25 14.46 9.58 -0.51
C PRO A 25 14.62 11.00 -1.03
N CYS A 26 13.51 11.74 -1.15
CA CYS A 26 13.49 13.15 -1.55
C CYS A 26 13.30 14.12 -0.37
N TRP A 27 13.20 13.66 0.89
CA TRP A 27 12.93 14.55 2.03
C TRP A 27 13.61 14.12 3.34
N LYS A 28 13.56 14.96 4.38
CA LYS A 28 14.32 14.77 5.63
C LYS A 28 13.54 14.00 6.71
N THR A 29 12.48 13.29 6.33
CA THR A 29 11.57 12.58 7.24
C THR A 29 11.83 11.08 7.21
N GLN A 30 11.71 10.42 8.36
CA GLN A 30 11.79 8.97 8.45
C GLN A 30 10.56 8.31 7.81
N VAL A 31 10.79 7.19 7.14
CA VAL A 31 9.75 6.33 6.60
C VAL A 31 9.23 5.39 7.68
N ALA A 32 7.93 5.09 7.66
CA ALA A 32 7.34 3.96 8.35
C ALA A 32 6.81 2.95 7.32
N THR A 33 7.05 1.66 7.59
CA THR A 33 6.50 0.55 6.81
C THR A 33 5.64 -0.36 7.68
N LEU A 34 4.93 -1.31 7.09
CA LEU A 34 4.10 -2.27 7.79
C LEU A 34 4.92 -3.28 8.60
N TYR A 35 4.49 -3.47 9.85
CA TYR A 35 4.98 -4.44 10.81
C TYR A 35 3.81 -5.20 11.42
N ARG A 36 4.13 -6.33 12.04
CA ARG A 36 3.21 -7.17 12.78
C ARG A 36 3.84 -7.63 14.09
N CYS A 37 3.03 -7.79 15.13
CA CYS A 37 3.40 -8.48 16.36
C CYS A 37 2.24 -9.33 16.89
N ASN A 38 2.54 -10.17 17.88
CA ASN A 38 1.54 -10.92 18.63
C ASN A 38 0.67 -9.97 19.47
N ALA A 39 -0.48 -10.46 19.95
CA ALA A 39 -1.40 -9.68 20.79
C ALA A 39 -0.74 -9.11 22.07
N ASP A 40 0.29 -9.80 22.59
CA ASP A 40 1.07 -9.39 23.77
C ASP A 40 2.25 -8.45 23.43
N GLY A 41 2.40 -8.05 22.17
CA GLY A 41 3.47 -7.18 21.70
C GLY A 41 4.78 -7.89 21.36
N THR A 42 4.88 -9.21 21.56
CA THR A 42 6.08 -9.99 21.21
C THR A 42 6.14 -10.30 19.71
N GLY A 43 7.29 -10.77 19.23
CA GLY A 43 7.41 -11.23 17.84
C GLY A 43 7.27 -10.13 16.78
N ILE A 44 7.67 -8.89 17.11
CA ILE A 44 7.66 -7.78 16.15
C ILE A 44 8.50 -8.14 14.93
N ARG A 45 7.88 -8.11 13.75
CA ARG A 45 8.55 -8.33 12.47
C ARG A 45 8.01 -7.41 11.39
N MET A 46 8.85 -7.11 10.41
CA MET A 46 8.48 -6.34 9.22
C MET A 46 7.59 -7.22 8.31
N LEU A 47 6.53 -6.63 7.74
CA LEU A 47 5.71 -7.25 6.70
C LEU A 47 6.11 -6.76 5.30
N SER A 48 6.44 -5.47 5.18
CA SER A 48 6.80 -4.85 3.90
C SER A 48 8.23 -4.33 3.88
N ASN A 49 8.96 -4.71 2.84
CA ASN A 49 10.32 -4.21 2.58
C ASN A 49 10.35 -2.93 1.73
N ASN A 50 9.22 -2.23 1.56
CA ASN A 50 9.14 -1.01 0.74
C ASN A 50 10.17 0.05 1.18
N ALA A 51 10.81 0.72 0.23
CA ALA A 51 11.76 1.79 0.57
C ALA A 51 11.06 3.03 1.12
N GLU A 52 9.79 3.20 0.74
CA GLU A 52 8.98 4.40 0.96
C GLU A 52 7.90 4.23 2.04
N GLN A 53 7.22 5.34 2.31
CA GLN A 53 6.16 5.46 3.30
C GLN A 53 4.95 4.55 2.99
N GLU A 54 4.43 3.92 4.05
CA GLU A 54 3.18 3.17 4.06
C GLU A 54 2.31 3.62 5.23
N ASN A 55 0.99 3.70 5.04
CA ASN A 55 0.06 4.23 6.04
C ASN A 55 -1.33 3.60 5.97
N THR A 56 -2.10 3.91 7.01
CA THR A 56 -3.54 3.64 7.15
C THR A 56 -3.91 2.20 6.79
N PRO A 57 -3.28 1.18 7.42
CA PRO A 57 -3.67 -0.20 7.17
C PRO A 57 -5.10 -0.44 7.66
N TRP A 58 -5.83 -1.30 6.95
CA TRP A 58 -7.13 -1.81 7.37
C TRP A 58 -7.36 -3.24 6.86
N MET A 59 -8.10 -4.07 7.61
CA MET A 59 -8.42 -5.43 7.15
C MET A 59 -9.55 -5.42 6.12
N LEU A 60 -9.34 -6.08 4.98
CA LEU A 60 -10.40 -6.43 4.05
C LEU A 60 -11.16 -7.68 4.54
N PRO A 61 -12.45 -7.84 4.16
CA PRO A 61 -13.24 -9.02 4.55
C PRO A 61 -12.62 -10.36 4.14
N ASP A 62 -11.86 -10.37 3.04
CA ASP A 62 -11.16 -11.54 2.51
C ASP A 62 -9.88 -11.91 3.27
N GLY A 63 -9.52 -11.14 4.31
CA GLY A 63 -8.36 -11.40 5.15
C GLY A 63 -7.08 -10.70 4.70
N ARG A 64 -7.07 -9.98 3.58
CA ARG A 64 -5.92 -9.15 3.18
C ARG A 64 -5.87 -7.85 3.98
N VAL A 65 -4.68 -7.28 4.11
CA VAL A 65 -4.48 -5.93 4.65
C VAL A 65 -4.48 -4.96 3.47
N LEU A 66 -5.42 -4.02 3.45
CA LEU A 66 -5.44 -2.85 2.57
C LEU A 66 -4.62 -1.72 3.21
N TYR A 67 -3.82 -1.01 2.44
CA TYR A 67 -3.02 0.11 2.94
C TYR A 67 -2.64 1.06 1.81
N MET A 68 -2.20 2.27 2.17
CA MET A 68 -1.62 3.21 1.23
C MET A 68 -0.11 3.00 1.16
N ARG A 69 0.46 3.01 -0.04
CA ARG A 69 1.90 2.90 -0.28
C ARG A 69 2.37 3.96 -1.28
N TRP A 70 3.49 4.59 -0.96
CA TRP A 70 4.25 5.41 -1.91
C TRP A 70 5.08 4.51 -2.83
N GLU A 71 5.07 4.82 -4.14
CA GLU A 71 5.78 4.04 -5.15
C GLU A 71 6.72 4.91 -5.99
N TYR A 72 8.02 4.68 -5.83
CA TYR A 72 9.10 5.46 -6.47
C TYR A 72 9.85 4.63 -7.53
N VAL A 73 9.58 3.33 -7.65
CA VAL A 73 10.25 2.45 -8.61
C VAL A 73 9.89 2.86 -10.03
N ASP A 74 10.83 3.53 -10.71
CA ASP A 74 10.69 4.08 -12.06
C ASP A 74 9.44 4.95 -12.24
N ARG A 75 9.18 5.77 -11.22
CA ARG A 75 7.98 6.64 -11.11
C ARG A 75 8.37 8.00 -10.55
N ASN A 76 7.48 8.98 -10.77
CA ASN A 76 7.62 10.29 -10.17
C ASN A 76 7.30 10.21 -8.66
N GLN A 77 8.21 10.72 -7.84
CA GLN A 77 8.16 10.69 -6.39
C GLN A 77 6.93 11.36 -5.77
N LEU A 78 6.29 12.29 -6.49
CA LEU A 78 5.19 13.09 -5.96
C LEU A 78 3.79 12.59 -6.37
N LEU A 79 3.70 11.63 -7.29
CA LEU A 79 2.44 11.39 -8.01
C LEU A 79 1.83 10.01 -7.77
N TYR A 80 2.53 9.08 -7.12
CA TYR A 80 2.14 7.68 -7.03
C TYR A 80 2.02 7.20 -5.59
N HIS A 81 0.94 7.59 -4.91
CA HIS A 81 0.64 7.19 -3.53
C HIS A 81 -0.75 6.55 -3.49
N HIS A 82 -0.78 5.23 -3.65
CA HIS A 82 -2.01 4.52 -4.03
C HIS A 82 -2.32 3.35 -3.09
N LEU A 83 -3.42 2.65 -3.38
CA LEU A 83 -3.91 1.56 -2.54
C LEU A 83 -3.26 0.23 -2.95
N TRP A 84 -2.77 -0.49 -1.96
CA TRP A 84 -2.13 -1.79 -2.08
C TRP A 84 -2.74 -2.79 -1.10
N THR A 85 -2.54 -4.06 -1.38
CA THR A 85 -2.85 -5.15 -0.46
C THR A 85 -1.64 -6.01 -0.17
N ILE A 86 -1.61 -6.59 1.02
CA ILE A 86 -0.64 -7.60 1.46
C ILE A 86 -1.36 -8.61 2.36
N ASN A 87 -0.93 -9.87 2.37
CA ASN A 87 -1.43 -10.82 3.35
C ASN A 87 -0.93 -10.46 4.76
N PRO A 88 -1.66 -10.81 5.83
CA PRO A 88 -1.24 -10.56 7.22
C PRO A 88 0.10 -11.20 7.59
N ASP A 89 0.57 -12.17 6.81
CA ASP A 89 1.86 -12.83 7.00
C ASP A 89 3.02 -12.13 6.26
N GLY A 90 2.75 -11.17 5.39
CA GLY A 90 3.74 -10.43 4.58
C GLY A 90 3.85 -10.92 3.13
N THR A 91 3.09 -11.93 2.72
CA THR A 91 3.08 -12.47 1.36
C THR A 91 2.10 -11.72 0.44
N SER A 92 2.18 -11.99 -0.87
CA SER A 92 1.21 -11.52 -1.87
C SER A 92 0.94 -10.02 -1.87
N VAL A 93 2.01 -9.22 -1.88
CA VAL A 93 1.90 -7.76 -2.10
C VAL A 93 1.36 -7.51 -3.52
N MET A 94 0.22 -6.84 -3.62
CA MET A 94 -0.47 -6.57 -4.88
C MET A 94 -1.00 -5.14 -4.90
N VAL A 95 -1.04 -4.52 -6.09
CA VAL A 95 -1.79 -3.28 -6.28
C VAL A 95 -3.27 -3.56 -6.02
N TYR A 96 -3.90 -2.71 -5.20
CA TYR A 96 -5.35 -2.75 -5.02
C TYR A 96 -6.05 -1.81 -5.98
N PHE A 97 -5.66 -0.54 -6.00
CA PHE A 97 -6.29 0.45 -6.88
C PHE A 97 -5.43 1.70 -7.15
N GLY A 98 -5.46 2.21 -8.37
CA GLY A 98 -5.02 3.55 -8.79
C GLY A 98 -3.58 3.67 -9.28
N ASN A 99 -2.78 2.59 -9.31
CA ASN A 99 -1.33 2.69 -9.49
C ASN A 99 -0.85 3.12 -10.90
N GLN A 100 -1.78 3.32 -11.84
CA GLN A 100 -1.53 3.95 -13.15
C GLN A 100 -2.02 5.40 -13.27
N TYR A 101 -2.63 5.97 -12.23
CA TYR A 101 -3.23 7.30 -12.27
C TYR A 101 -2.47 8.29 -11.39
N PRO A 102 -1.54 9.07 -11.97
CA PRO A 102 -0.76 10.02 -11.19
C PRO A 102 -1.61 11.17 -10.63
N GLY A 103 -1.14 11.80 -9.55
CA GLY A 103 -1.65 13.07 -9.06
C GLY A 103 -2.70 12.96 -7.95
N TYR A 104 -2.78 11.80 -7.31
CA TYR A 104 -3.56 11.59 -6.10
C TYR A 104 -2.74 10.90 -5.02
N VAL A 105 -3.13 11.17 -3.78
CA VAL A 105 -2.87 10.32 -2.63
C VAL A 105 -4.19 9.65 -2.27
N MET A 106 -4.32 8.37 -2.60
CA MET A 106 -5.48 7.55 -2.24
C MET A 106 -5.17 6.90 -0.88
N ILE A 107 -5.85 7.35 0.18
CA ILE A 107 -5.47 7.04 1.57
C ILE A 107 -6.68 6.83 2.47
N ASP A 108 -6.44 6.26 3.65
CA ASP A 108 -7.43 6.01 4.69
C ASP A 108 -8.61 5.14 4.25
N ALA A 109 -8.30 4.17 3.38
CA ALA A 109 -9.28 3.30 2.76
C ALA A 109 -9.83 2.24 3.72
N LYS A 110 -11.15 2.01 3.69
CA LYS A 110 -11.85 1.02 4.54
C LYS A 110 -12.93 0.28 3.76
N PRO A 111 -13.15 -1.02 4.01
CA PRO A 111 -14.21 -1.78 3.37
C PRO A 111 -15.59 -1.29 3.79
N ILE A 112 -16.49 -1.21 2.81
CA ILE A 112 -17.89 -0.89 3.03
C ILE A 112 -18.62 -2.16 3.46
N PRO A 113 -19.27 -2.19 4.65
CA PRO A 113 -19.94 -3.38 5.16
C PRO A 113 -20.93 -4.00 4.18
N ASN A 114 -20.96 -5.33 4.11
CA ASN A 114 -21.85 -6.14 3.25
C ASN A 114 -21.66 -5.92 1.74
N THR A 115 -20.49 -5.43 1.32
CA THR A 115 -20.12 -5.25 -0.09
C THR A 115 -18.66 -5.66 -0.31
N ASN A 116 -18.22 -5.67 -1.57
CA ASN A 116 -16.80 -5.77 -1.93
C ASN A 116 -16.14 -4.39 -2.16
N LYS A 117 -16.85 -3.29 -1.90
CA LYS A 117 -16.39 -1.92 -2.16
C LYS A 117 -15.57 -1.39 -0.99
N ILE A 118 -14.76 -0.37 -1.25
CA ILE A 118 -14.10 0.41 -0.20
C ILE A 118 -14.54 1.87 -0.31
N VAL A 119 -14.41 2.61 0.78
CA VAL A 119 -14.36 4.08 0.78
C VAL A 119 -12.93 4.51 1.04
N ALA A 120 -12.45 5.56 0.38
CA ALA A 120 -11.13 6.14 0.57
C ALA A 120 -11.19 7.67 0.47
N SER A 121 -10.16 8.33 1.00
CA SER A 121 -9.87 9.73 0.75
C SER A 121 -9.02 9.84 -0.50
N PHE A 122 -9.54 10.46 -1.56
CA PHE A 122 -8.76 10.83 -2.74
C PHE A 122 -8.26 12.25 -2.54
N SER A 123 -7.09 12.37 -1.94
CA SER A 123 -6.42 13.65 -1.71
C SER A 123 -5.72 14.12 -2.99
N PRO A 124 -5.95 15.35 -3.46
CA PRO A 124 -5.35 15.83 -4.72
C PRO A 124 -3.85 16.08 -4.60
N GLY A 125 -3.14 15.97 -5.73
CA GLY A 125 -1.72 16.29 -5.84
C GLY A 125 -0.84 15.39 -4.98
N HIS A 126 0.14 15.99 -4.29
CA HIS A 126 1.05 15.32 -3.37
C HIS A 126 0.46 15.16 -1.95
N GLY A 127 -0.87 15.14 -1.85
CA GLY A 127 -1.55 15.12 -0.56
C GLY A 127 -1.77 16.52 0.00
N ILE A 128 -2.82 16.66 0.81
CA ILE A 128 -2.99 17.80 1.70
C ILE A 128 -2.94 17.31 3.16
N PRO A 129 -2.67 18.20 4.15
CA PRO A 129 -2.51 17.80 5.54
C PRO A 129 -3.70 17.00 6.08
N GLU A 130 -3.44 16.17 7.10
CA GLU A 130 -4.45 15.39 7.82
C GLU A 130 -5.22 14.39 6.94
N HIS A 131 -4.58 13.89 5.87
CA HIS A 131 -5.16 12.93 4.92
C HIS A 131 -6.47 13.42 4.27
N MET A 132 -6.70 14.73 4.28
CA MET A 132 -7.92 15.32 3.76
C MET A 132 -8.03 15.09 2.26
N GLY A 133 -9.20 14.69 1.79
CA GLY A 133 -9.46 14.46 0.37
C GLY A 133 -10.93 14.31 0.08
N PHE A 134 -11.22 14.04 -1.19
CA PHE A 134 -12.60 13.77 -1.60
C PHE A 134 -12.96 12.34 -1.22
N VAL A 135 -14.04 12.18 -0.46
CA VAL A 135 -14.54 10.86 -0.05
C VAL A 135 -15.06 10.17 -1.30
N THR A 136 -14.48 9.01 -1.59
CA THR A 136 -14.65 8.31 -2.86
C THR A 136 -14.86 6.83 -2.58
N ILE A 137 -15.92 6.28 -3.17
CA ILE A 137 -16.19 4.84 -3.15
C ILE A 137 -15.45 4.22 -4.34
N VAL A 138 -14.82 3.07 -4.12
CA VAL A 138 -14.14 2.29 -5.16
C VAL A 138 -14.73 0.88 -5.19
N ASP A 139 -15.16 0.45 -6.36
CA ASP A 139 -15.52 -0.94 -6.65
C ASP A 139 -14.31 -1.68 -7.28
N PRO A 140 -13.75 -2.71 -6.65
CA PRO A 140 -12.55 -3.36 -7.17
C PRO A 140 -12.82 -4.28 -8.38
N ASN A 141 -14.08 -4.49 -8.78
CA ASN A 141 -14.43 -5.49 -9.80
C ASN A 141 -13.92 -5.15 -11.22
N GLY A 142 -13.61 -3.88 -11.51
CA GLY A 142 -13.02 -3.47 -12.79
C GLY A 142 -11.51 -3.68 -12.89
N GLY A 143 -10.87 -4.15 -11.81
CA GLY A 143 -9.43 -4.27 -11.71
C GLY A 143 -8.76 -3.03 -11.10
N PRO A 144 -7.43 -3.09 -10.89
CA PRO A 144 -6.71 -2.13 -10.06
C PRO A 144 -6.58 -0.74 -10.67
N ASP A 145 -6.95 -0.54 -11.93
CA ASP A 145 -6.74 0.72 -12.65
C ASP A 145 -8.00 1.14 -13.43
N ASP A 146 -9.18 0.61 -13.11
CA ASP A 146 -10.41 1.08 -13.75
C ASP A 146 -11.03 2.25 -12.97
N MET A 147 -10.67 3.48 -13.35
CA MET A 147 -11.22 4.69 -12.73
C MET A 147 -12.73 4.86 -12.90
N GLN A 148 -13.38 4.15 -13.84
CA GLN A 148 -14.84 4.18 -13.96
C GLN A 148 -15.52 3.51 -12.76
N MET A 149 -14.79 2.67 -12.03
CA MET A 149 -15.25 2.04 -10.79
C MET A 149 -15.15 2.95 -9.56
N THR A 150 -14.82 4.23 -9.75
CA THR A 150 -14.78 5.22 -8.67
C THR A 150 -16.02 6.11 -8.68
N ARG A 151 -16.55 6.39 -7.49
CA ARG A 151 -17.63 7.33 -7.29
C ARG A 151 -17.28 8.29 -6.17
N ARG A 152 -16.89 9.51 -6.53
CA ARG A 152 -16.72 10.60 -5.57
C ARG A 152 -18.10 11.00 -5.03
N ILE A 153 -18.28 10.90 -3.72
CA ILE A 153 -19.54 11.23 -3.05
C ILE A 153 -19.50 12.61 -2.38
N SER A 154 -18.33 13.12 -2.00
CA SER A 154 -18.24 14.43 -1.34
C SER A 154 -17.94 15.58 -2.31
N SER A 155 -18.66 16.70 -2.17
CA SER A 155 -18.35 17.96 -2.88
C SER A 155 -17.14 18.69 -2.26
N LYS A 156 -16.95 18.53 -0.95
CA LYS A 156 -15.86 19.12 -0.16
C LYS A 156 -14.86 18.04 0.28
N SER A 157 -13.71 18.50 0.74
CA SER A 157 -12.69 17.64 1.31
C SER A 157 -13.01 17.32 2.77
N TYR A 158 -12.82 16.06 3.15
CA TYR A 158 -12.96 15.55 4.51
C TYR A 158 -11.75 14.64 4.83
N ARG A 159 -11.56 14.34 6.10
CA ARG A 159 -10.63 13.33 6.58
C ARG A 159 -11.38 12.19 7.25
N ASP A 160 -10.67 11.09 7.42
CA ASP A 160 -11.07 9.94 8.21
C ASP A 160 -12.41 9.29 7.83
N PRO A 161 -12.70 9.01 6.54
CA PRO A 161 -13.94 8.34 6.17
C PRO A 161 -14.08 6.98 6.86
N TYR A 162 -15.24 6.76 7.49
CA TYR A 162 -15.59 5.50 8.12
C TYR A 162 -16.97 5.02 7.63
N PRO A 163 -17.06 3.87 6.93
CA PRO A 163 -18.33 3.41 6.35
C PRO A 163 -19.25 2.76 7.39
N LEU A 164 -20.49 3.25 7.47
CA LEU A 164 -21.56 2.63 8.26
C LEU A 164 -22.39 1.67 7.40
N SER A 165 -22.67 2.07 6.16
CA SER A 165 -23.29 1.30 5.06
C SER A 165 -22.74 1.81 3.72
N GLU A 166 -23.27 1.33 2.59
CA GLU A 166 -22.87 1.80 1.25
C GLU A 166 -23.31 3.25 0.95
N ASP A 167 -24.28 3.78 1.68
CA ASP A 167 -24.86 5.10 1.46
C ASP A 167 -24.73 6.04 2.68
N LEU A 168 -23.99 5.63 3.72
CA LEU A 168 -23.80 6.43 4.94
C LEU A 168 -22.39 6.25 5.53
N PHE A 169 -21.71 7.37 5.73
CA PHE A 169 -20.34 7.44 6.19
C PHE A 169 -20.21 8.43 7.34
N LEU A 170 -19.33 8.15 8.31
CA LEU A 170 -18.80 9.18 9.21
C LEU A 170 -17.59 9.83 8.54
N VAL A 171 -17.47 11.14 8.68
CA VAL A 171 -16.34 11.92 8.19
C VAL A 171 -15.99 13.01 9.18
N ALA A 172 -14.74 13.46 9.19
CA ALA A 172 -14.30 14.57 10.02
C ALA A 172 -13.75 15.73 9.17
N ASN A 173 -13.81 16.94 9.72
CA ASN A 173 -13.13 18.12 9.21
C ASN A 173 -12.80 19.08 10.36
N THR A 174 -12.42 20.32 10.06
CA THR A 174 -12.12 21.33 11.08
C THR A 174 -13.33 21.75 11.92
N LYS A 175 -14.55 21.54 11.43
CA LYS A 175 -15.79 21.89 12.15
C LYS A 175 -16.28 20.78 13.07
N GLY A 176 -15.80 19.55 12.91
CA GLY A 176 -16.23 18.41 13.74
C GLY A 176 -16.45 17.13 12.95
N ILE A 177 -17.34 16.28 13.47
CA ILE A 177 -17.71 14.99 12.90
C ILE A 177 -19.10 15.11 12.27
N HIS A 178 -19.26 14.54 11.07
CA HIS A 178 -20.48 14.63 10.26
C HIS A 178 -20.86 13.24 9.73
N PHE A 179 -22.15 13.02 9.53
CA PHE A 179 -22.63 12.07 8.56
C PHE A 179 -22.43 12.64 7.16
N LEU A 180 -22.08 11.77 6.21
CA LEU A 180 -22.08 12.01 4.78
C LEU A 180 -22.87 10.89 4.12
N ASN A 181 -23.92 11.22 3.38
CA ASN A 181 -24.65 10.22 2.58
C ASN A 181 -24.05 10.05 1.19
N GLY A 182 -24.47 9.03 0.44
CA GLY A 182 -23.93 8.78 -0.90
C GLY A 182 -24.42 9.76 -1.97
N GLN A 183 -25.30 10.71 -1.66
CA GLN A 183 -25.64 11.85 -2.52
C GLN A 183 -24.78 13.09 -2.22
N GLY A 184 -23.94 13.02 -1.18
CA GLY A 184 -23.01 14.07 -0.80
C GLY A 184 -23.57 15.10 0.19
N GLU A 185 -24.76 14.83 0.74
CA GLU A 185 -25.37 15.64 1.79
C GLU A 185 -24.73 15.30 3.14
N THR A 186 -24.65 16.30 4.01
CA THR A 186 -23.98 16.16 5.31
C THR A 186 -24.83 16.64 6.46
N GLU A 187 -24.80 15.89 7.55
CA GLU A 187 -25.44 16.24 8.83
C GLU A 187 -24.39 16.24 9.94
N SER A 188 -24.33 17.31 10.73
CA SER A 188 -23.34 17.42 11.82
C SER A 188 -23.75 16.58 13.02
N ILE A 189 -22.82 15.75 13.50
CA ILE A 189 -23.01 14.86 14.66
C ILE A 189 -22.43 15.50 15.92
N PHE A 190 -21.23 16.09 15.77
CA PHE A 190 -20.50 16.68 16.87
C PHE A 190 -19.68 17.86 16.37
N GLU A 191 -19.81 18.99 17.06
CA GLU A 191 -18.98 20.17 16.86
C GLU A 191 -18.25 20.51 18.16
N PRO A 192 -16.92 20.72 18.14
CA PRO A 192 -16.20 21.14 19.33
C PRO A 192 -16.61 22.56 19.72
N LYS A 193 -16.83 22.80 21.02
CA LYS A 193 -17.23 24.12 21.56
C LYS A 193 -16.18 25.22 21.31
N GLN A 194 -14.93 24.84 21.05
CA GLN A 194 -13.84 25.76 20.72
C GLN A 194 -13.24 25.31 19.38
N THR A 195 -13.48 26.09 18.33
CA THR A 195 -13.03 25.80 16.96
C THR A 195 -11.59 26.23 16.69
N ASP A 196 -11.04 27.14 17.50
CA ASP A 196 -9.64 27.61 17.44
C ASP A 196 -8.69 26.79 18.32
N ALA A 197 -9.12 25.61 18.75
CA ALA A 197 -8.43 24.85 19.78
C ALA A 197 -7.18 24.12 19.25
N ARG A 198 -6.22 23.94 20.16
CA ARG A 198 -5.14 22.92 20.12
C ARG A 198 -5.62 21.52 19.69
N TRP A 199 -6.92 21.24 19.80
CA TRP A 199 -7.54 19.93 19.60
C TRP A 199 -8.48 19.96 18.39
N GLN A 200 -8.39 18.94 17.54
CA GLN A 200 -9.24 18.76 16.37
C GLN A 200 -9.94 17.40 16.42
N CYS A 201 -11.07 17.28 15.72
CA CYS A 201 -11.76 16.00 15.55
C CYS A 201 -11.11 15.17 14.44
N HIS A 202 -10.84 13.91 14.75
CA HIS A 202 -10.17 12.92 13.89
C HIS A 202 -10.73 11.52 14.16
N GLU A 203 -10.57 10.63 13.19
CA GLU A 203 -10.81 9.18 13.27
C GLU A 203 -12.13 8.78 13.96
N PRO A 204 -13.30 9.21 13.45
CA PRO A 204 -14.58 8.78 14.01
C PRO A 204 -14.76 7.27 13.85
N ARG A 205 -14.79 6.53 14.97
CA ARG A 205 -14.97 5.07 14.98
C ARG A 205 -16.16 4.67 15.87
N PRO A 206 -17.22 4.08 15.33
CA PRO A 206 -18.35 3.60 16.12
C PRO A 206 -17.96 2.35 16.93
N LEU A 207 -18.36 2.31 18.19
CA LEU A 207 -18.23 1.11 19.02
C LEU A 207 -19.39 0.15 18.71
N ARG A 208 -19.14 -0.83 17.84
CA ARG A 208 -20.12 -1.86 17.46
C ARG A 208 -19.47 -3.23 17.30
N ALA A 209 -20.26 -4.28 17.48
CA ALA A 209 -19.84 -5.63 17.08
C ALA A 209 -19.60 -5.67 15.56
N ARG A 210 -18.64 -6.49 15.13
CA ARG A 210 -18.32 -6.71 13.72
C ARG A 210 -18.05 -8.18 13.47
N VAL A 211 -18.33 -8.63 12.24
CA VAL A 211 -17.86 -9.93 11.77
C VAL A 211 -16.33 -9.88 11.67
N ARG A 212 -15.68 -10.94 12.13
CA ARG A 212 -14.23 -11.08 12.01
C ARG A 212 -13.89 -11.43 10.55
N GLU A 213 -12.85 -10.82 10.02
CA GLU A 213 -12.38 -11.06 8.65
C GLU A 213 -11.88 -12.51 8.49
N ALA A 214 -11.81 -12.98 7.25
CA ALA A 214 -11.29 -14.31 6.97
C ALA A 214 -9.86 -14.46 7.50
N ASN A 215 -9.57 -15.56 8.20
CA ASN A 215 -8.21 -15.88 8.63
C ASN A 215 -7.56 -16.79 7.59
N THR A 216 -6.60 -16.26 6.84
CA THR A 216 -5.86 -17.01 5.83
C THR A 216 -4.70 -17.77 6.48
N ALA A 217 -4.43 -18.97 5.98
CA ALA A 217 -3.26 -19.73 6.43
C ALA A 217 -1.97 -18.98 6.05
N SER A 218 -1.03 -18.93 6.99
CA SER A 218 0.27 -18.30 6.75
C SER A 218 1.14 -19.18 5.85
N HIS A 219 1.74 -18.56 4.85
CA HIS A 219 2.81 -19.13 4.01
C HIS A 219 4.19 -18.57 4.37
N TYR A 220 4.27 -17.76 5.44
CA TYR A 220 5.55 -17.25 5.95
C TYR A 220 6.45 -18.38 6.47
N GLU A 221 7.60 -18.54 5.83
CA GLU A 221 8.64 -19.49 6.20
C GLU A 221 9.90 -18.77 6.72
N PRO A 222 10.05 -18.54 8.04
CA PRO A 222 11.17 -17.79 8.60
C PRO A 222 12.53 -18.46 8.42
N ALA A 223 12.56 -19.77 8.18
CA ALA A 223 13.78 -20.53 7.99
C ALA A 223 14.43 -20.29 6.61
N SER A 224 13.68 -19.76 5.64
CA SER A 224 14.21 -19.48 4.30
C SER A 224 14.60 -18.01 4.16
N ALA A 225 15.87 -17.76 3.81
CA ALA A 225 16.36 -16.41 3.53
C ALA A 225 15.98 -15.90 2.12
N THR A 226 15.42 -16.77 1.27
CA THR A 226 15.11 -16.50 -0.14
C THR A 226 13.69 -16.96 -0.49
N GLY A 227 13.01 -16.21 -1.35
CA GLY A 227 11.73 -16.59 -1.93
C GLY A 227 11.84 -16.88 -3.43
N ARG A 228 10.73 -17.33 -4.02
CA ARG A 228 10.60 -17.52 -5.48
C ARG A 228 9.46 -16.66 -6.00
N LEU A 229 9.69 -16.03 -7.15
CA LEU A 229 8.68 -15.28 -7.88
C LEU A 229 8.57 -15.87 -9.28
N PHE A 230 7.33 -16.01 -9.75
CA PHE A 230 7.02 -16.50 -11.08
C PHE A 230 6.37 -15.38 -11.88
N LEU A 231 6.89 -15.10 -13.07
CA LEU A 231 6.30 -14.17 -14.04
C LEU A 231 5.72 -15.00 -15.18
N ALA A 232 4.39 -15.00 -15.31
CA ALA A 232 3.69 -15.87 -16.25
C ALA A 232 3.86 -15.43 -17.72
N ASP A 233 3.87 -14.13 -17.99
CA ASP A 233 4.04 -13.60 -19.35
C ASP A 233 4.79 -12.26 -19.30
N VAL A 234 6.06 -12.28 -19.73
CA VAL A 234 6.91 -11.08 -19.77
C VAL A 234 6.48 -10.08 -20.84
N TYR A 235 5.67 -10.52 -21.81
CA TYR A 235 5.19 -9.69 -22.92
C TYR A 235 3.92 -8.90 -22.58
N GLN A 236 3.39 -9.06 -21.35
CA GLN A 236 2.26 -8.27 -20.85
C GLN A 236 2.75 -7.14 -19.96
N GLY A 237 2.74 -5.92 -20.48
CA GLY A 237 3.19 -4.75 -19.72
C GLY A 237 3.22 -3.47 -20.55
N ARG A 238 3.76 -2.42 -19.93
CA ARG A 238 3.97 -1.13 -20.61
C ARG A 238 5.09 -1.26 -21.62
N ASN A 239 4.98 -0.56 -22.75
CA ASN A 239 6.01 -0.50 -23.79
C ASN A 239 6.39 -1.88 -24.38
N MET A 240 5.45 -2.83 -24.42
CA MET A 240 5.64 -4.14 -25.06
C MET A 240 5.17 -4.16 -26.54
N GLU A 241 4.64 -3.04 -27.06
CA GLU A 241 4.19 -2.95 -28.45
C GLU A 241 5.36 -3.19 -29.41
N GLY A 242 5.16 -4.10 -30.36
CA GLY A 242 6.16 -4.46 -31.38
C GLY A 242 7.21 -5.47 -30.91
N ILE A 243 7.30 -5.80 -29.62
CA ILE A 243 8.23 -6.79 -29.11
C ILE A 243 7.69 -8.20 -29.40
N GLN A 244 8.46 -8.99 -30.15
CA GLN A 244 8.07 -10.34 -30.55
C GLN A 244 8.45 -11.37 -29.49
N ARG A 245 7.68 -12.47 -29.41
CA ARG A 245 8.05 -13.62 -28.57
C ARG A 245 9.41 -14.17 -29.00
N GLY A 246 10.25 -14.49 -28.02
CA GLY A 246 11.68 -14.83 -28.21
C GLY A 246 12.64 -13.64 -28.22
N GLU A 247 12.19 -12.38 -28.38
CA GLU A 247 13.13 -11.23 -28.39
C GLU A 247 13.65 -10.84 -26.99
N ILE A 248 12.92 -11.20 -25.94
CA ILE A 248 13.35 -10.97 -24.55
C ILE A 248 14.11 -12.21 -24.11
N GLU A 249 15.44 -12.14 -24.08
CA GLU A 249 16.26 -13.29 -23.69
C GLU A 249 16.48 -13.38 -22.18
N LYS A 250 16.54 -12.24 -21.49
CA LYS A 250 16.91 -12.15 -20.06
C LYS A 250 16.19 -11.00 -19.37
N LEU A 251 15.89 -11.20 -18.09
CA LEU A 251 15.42 -10.17 -17.17
C LEU A 251 16.53 -9.78 -16.21
N LEU A 252 16.74 -8.48 -16.04
CA LEU A 252 17.63 -7.92 -15.01
C LEU A 252 16.87 -7.80 -13.70
N ILE A 253 17.42 -8.40 -12.63
CA ILE A 253 16.83 -8.32 -11.30
C ILE A 253 17.59 -7.26 -10.48
N LEU A 254 16.85 -6.24 -10.05
CA LEU A 254 17.37 -5.11 -9.26
C LEU A 254 16.71 -5.08 -7.87
N GLU A 255 17.54 -4.88 -6.85
CA GLU A 255 17.09 -4.55 -5.50
C GLU A 255 17.16 -3.03 -5.32
N GLN A 256 16.05 -2.40 -4.95
CA GLN A 256 16.04 -1.00 -4.53
C GLN A 256 16.58 -0.88 -3.11
N LEU A 257 17.65 -0.09 -2.94
CA LEU A 257 18.28 0.13 -1.64
C LEU A 257 17.64 1.34 -0.95
N PRO A 258 16.97 1.16 0.21
CA PRO A 258 16.41 2.28 0.95
C PRO A 258 17.51 3.19 1.50
N LYS A 259 17.23 4.50 1.57
CA LYS A 259 18.18 5.47 2.12
C LYS A 259 18.15 5.43 3.66
N PRO A 260 19.26 5.12 4.34
CA PRO A 260 19.31 5.10 5.80
C PRO A 260 19.29 6.50 6.42
N ALA A 261 19.63 7.53 5.64
CA ALA A 261 19.55 8.93 5.99
C ALA A 261 19.34 9.77 4.72
N ASN A 262 18.68 10.92 4.86
CA ASN A 262 18.60 11.91 3.80
C ASN A 262 18.73 13.33 4.35
N PHE A 263 19.47 14.18 3.64
CA PHE A 263 19.83 15.53 4.07
C PHE A 263 19.42 16.63 3.07
N SER A 264 18.85 16.24 1.93
CA SER A 264 18.43 17.13 0.84
C SER A 264 16.92 17.04 0.61
N GLY A 265 16.38 18.00 -0.15
CA GLY A 265 15.01 17.97 -0.66
C GLY A 265 14.90 17.39 -2.08
N GLY A 266 15.96 16.72 -2.56
CA GLY A 266 16.11 16.29 -3.94
C GLY A 266 16.83 14.95 -4.02
N SER A 267 17.32 14.59 -5.21
CA SER A 267 18.05 13.33 -5.42
C SER A 267 19.51 13.39 -4.94
N GLU A 268 19.98 14.57 -4.52
CA GLU A 268 21.34 14.76 -4.02
C GLU A 268 21.59 14.06 -2.67
N PRO A 269 22.84 13.62 -2.40
CA PRO A 269 24.01 13.66 -3.31
C PRO A 269 24.12 12.43 -4.22
N LEU A 270 23.11 11.53 -4.23
CA LEU A 270 23.18 10.28 -4.98
C LEU A 270 23.26 10.52 -6.49
N THR A 271 22.35 11.33 -6.99
CA THR A 271 22.31 11.76 -8.39
C THR A 271 21.85 13.22 -8.45
N ILE A 272 22.14 13.92 -9.56
CA ILE A 272 21.56 15.25 -9.84
C ILE A 272 20.50 15.03 -10.91
N GLY A 273 19.22 15.12 -10.54
CA GLY A 273 18.08 14.91 -11.47
C GLY A 273 17.84 13.45 -11.89
N GLY A 274 18.55 12.48 -11.30
CA GLY A 274 18.38 11.06 -11.56
C GLY A 274 17.49 10.36 -10.53
N THR A 275 17.82 9.11 -10.21
CA THR A 275 17.07 8.27 -9.26
C THR A 275 17.21 8.78 -7.83
N PHE A 276 16.16 8.55 -7.04
CA PHE A 276 16.15 8.86 -5.61
C PHE A 276 16.75 7.76 -4.74
N THR A 277 16.87 6.54 -5.26
CA THR A 277 17.46 5.37 -4.59
C THR A 277 18.61 4.79 -5.40
N LEU A 278 19.51 4.07 -4.72
CA LEU A 278 20.47 3.19 -5.39
C LEU A 278 19.80 1.87 -5.73
N HIS A 279 20.26 1.24 -6.80
CA HIS A 279 19.88 -0.12 -7.16
C HIS A 279 21.10 -1.03 -7.04
N ARG A 280 20.90 -2.20 -6.44
CA ARG A 280 21.87 -3.29 -6.46
C ARG A 280 21.43 -4.29 -7.52
N VAL A 281 22.33 -4.62 -8.44
CA VAL A 281 22.10 -5.73 -9.38
C VAL A 281 22.19 -7.05 -8.60
N LEU A 282 21.09 -7.80 -8.57
CA LEU A 282 21.10 -9.15 -8.00
C LEU A 282 21.58 -10.17 -9.03
N GLY A 283 21.26 -9.95 -10.31
CA GLY A 283 21.73 -10.76 -11.43
C GLY A 283 20.74 -10.71 -12.58
N THR A 284 20.81 -11.72 -13.45
CA THR A 284 19.85 -11.90 -14.54
C THR A 284 19.23 -13.28 -14.49
N VAL A 285 18.00 -13.40 -14.99
CA VAL A 285 17.33 -14.69 -15.21
C VAL A 285 16.96 -14.80 -16.69
N PRO A 286 17.10 -15.97 -17.33
CA PRO A 286 16.60 -16.17 -18.68
C PRO A 286 15.08 -15.96 -18.73
N ALA A 287 14.60 -15.31 -19.79
CA ALA A 287 13.19 -15.37 -20.16
C ALA A 287 13.05 -16.57 -21.10
N ASP A 288 12.61 -17.70 -20.55
CA ASP A 288 12.44 -18.92 -21.33
C ASP A 288 11.01 -18.97 -21.91
N ASP A 289 10.89 -19.30 -23.19
CA ASP A 289 9.61 -19.54 -23.87
C ASP A 289 9.13 -20.99 -23.67
N ALA A 290 9.92 -21.83 -23.00
CA ALA A 290 9.56 -23.20 -22.70
C ALA A 290 8.30 -23.26 -21.81
N PRO A 291 7.28 -24.07 -22.16
CA PRO A 291 6.16 -24.30 -21.27
C PRO A 291 6.66 -24.90 -19.95
N ILE A 292 6.59 -24.10 -18.88
CA ILE A 292 6.90 -24.57 -17.54
C ILE A 292 5.72 -25.45 -17.11
N ASP A 293 5.96 -26.76 -17.00
CA ASP A 293 5.03 -27.67 -16.33
C ASP A 293 4.98 -27.28 -14.85
N SER A 294 3.87 -26.70 -14.43
CA SER A 294 3.64 -26.22 -13.07
C SER A 294 3.63 -27.35 -12.02
N TYR A 295 3.65 -28.62 -12.45
CA TYR A 295 3.74 -29.80 -11.60
C TYR A 295 5.08 -30.56 -11.75
N ALA A 296 5.92 -30.23 -12.74
CA ALA A 296 7.24 -30.83 -12.87
C ALA A 296 8.27 -30.05 -12.03
N THR A 297 8.65 -30.63 -10.90
CA THR A 297 9.78 -30.20 -10.07
C THR A 297 11.11 -30.50 -10.75
N ASP A 298 11.39 -29.92 -11.91
CA ASP A 298 12.65 -30.20 -12.61
C ASP A 298 13.80 -29.42 -11.97
N GLN A 299 14.43 -30.03 -10.95
CA GLN A 299 15.49 -29.43 -10.12
C GLN A 299 16.62 -28.78 -10.92
N ALA A 300 16.92 -29.29 -12.13
CA ALA A 300 17.99 -28.79 -12.99
C ALA A 300 17.68 -27.40 -13.60
N TYR A 301 16.41 -27.04 -13.78
CA TYR A 301 16.02 -25.72 -14.29
C TYR A 301 16.13 -24.63 -13.20
N TRP A 302 15.95 -25.01 -11.93
CA TRP A 302 15.76 -24.09 -10.81
C TRP A 302 17.02 -23.82 -9.98
N GLU A 303 18.13 -24.52 -10.22
CA GLU A 303 19.43 -24.26 -9.58
C GLU A 303 20.06 -22.93 -10.01
N THR A 304 19.60 -22.33 -11.11
CA THR A 304 20.20 -21.12 -11.71
C THR A 304 19.81 -19.80 -11.03
N SER A 305 18.87 -19.79 -10.09
CA SER A 305 18.31 -18.55 -9.53
C SER A 305 18.42 -18.43 -8.00
N GLN A 306 19.47 -18.97 -7.39
CA GLN A 306 19.77 -18.71 -5.99
C GLN A 306 20.57 -17.41 -5.84
N PHE A 307 19.90 -16.31 -5.48
CA PHE A 307 20.58 -15.09 -5.07
C PHE A 307 21.10 -15.23 -3.64
N SER A 308 22.29 -15.82 -3.46
CA SER A 308 23.03 -15.68 -2.22
C SER A 308 23.61 -14.27 -2.14
N ARG A 309 23.54 -13.62 -0.97
CA ARG A 309 24.28 -12.37 -0.71
C ARG A 309 25.74 -12.57 -1.12
N LEU A 310 26.24 -11.72 -2.02
CA LEU A 310 27.67 -11.66 -2.30
C LEU A 310 28.43 -11.53 -0.96
N PRO A 311 29.51 -12.30 -0.73
CA PRO A 311 30.29 -12.19 0.49
C PRO A 311 30.80 -10.75 0.65
N LYS A 312 30.82 -10.29 1.92
CA LYS A 312 31.22 -8.94 2.33
C LYS A 312 32.63 -8.58 1.88
#